data_AF-A0ABD0VR40-F1
#
_entry.id   AF-A0ABD0VR40-F1
#
_cell.length_a   1.000
_cell.length_b   1.000
_cell.length_c   1.000
_cell.angle_alpha   90.00
_cell.angle_beta   90.00
_cell.angle_gamma   90.00
#
_symmetry.space_group_name_H-M   'P 1'
#
loop_
_entity.id
_entity.type
_entity.pdbx_description
1 polymer ?
#
loop_
_entity_poly.entity_id
_entity_poly.type
_entity_poly.pdbx_seq_one_letter_code
_entity_poly.pdbx_strand_id
1 'polypeptide(L)'
;MRYALWLHEELCMMRLCKIKLVVEPSIQWGLGEGNIFFWQDRWLNGNSIDSILNTISISQVKVNYFFNENEWDVDKLLLWLPEGLVHQILQINLNTDSKDIQLFAFSKNGKFRLKDAWNSFRVKKQLSIVDLLKLWFVEYKGHIRNIIPSLIVWYLWLERNNSRFQGIAVCHSRIIQNVIHKIGALYSAKLISGDSFKNYSFSMETFGIELPTDNLQRMSRIVVWLKPRINFFKLNVDTVMVNSVWGCGGIIRDSNGDFLVGFVGPSHISDGKYAINYTILYGLNTILSLGIINVVIEVSSKFFGNSFIWLDNTESCSPNLFYMRRDIIILLSKLNCDFSKVYVKGNVCANAIASLGCGLDSMVDFLSPQLSNRINGLIALDKIGLPYVL
;
A
#
# COMPACT_ATOMS: atom_id res chain seq x y z
N MET A 1 -11.19 -6.25 -20.78
CA MET A 1 -10.90 -7.38 -19.86
C MET A 1 -9.54 -7.32 -19.17
N ARG A 2 -8.47 -6.77 -19.80
CA ARG A 2 -7.12 -6.67 -19.21
C ARG A 2 -6.99 -5.68 -18.02
N TYR A 3 -7.83 -4.64 -17.94
CA TYR A 3 -7.72 -3.63 -16.88
C TYR A 3 -8.40 -4.01 -15.55
N ALA A 4 -9.41 -4.90 -15.59
CA ALA A 4 -10.00 -5.47 -14.38
C ALA A 4 -9.05 -6.46 -13.69
N LEU A 5 -8.15 -7.10 -14.46
CA LEU A 5 -7.06 -7.93 -13.92
C LEU A 5 -6.05 -7.08 -13.16
N TRP A 6 -5.71 -5.89 -13.66
CA TRP A 6 -4.73 -4.98 -13.03
C TRP A 6 -5.18 -4.45 -11.65
N LEU A 7 -6.43 -3.99 -11.54
CA LEU A 7 -7.04 -3.58 -10.25
C LEU A 7 -7.20 -4.76 -9.28
N HIS A 8 -7.48 -5.96 -9.80
CA HIS A 8 -7.54 -7.18 -9.01
C HIS A 8 -6.14 -7.63 -8.55
N GLU A 9 -5.09 -7.36 -9.33
CA GLU A 9 -3.68 -7.61 -9.00
C GLU A 9 -3.18 -6.66 -7.89
N GLU A 10 -3.47 -5.35 -7.94
CA GLU A 10 -3.11 -4.40 -6.87
C GLU A 10 -3.81 -4.74 -5.53
N LEU A 11 -5.12 -5.04 -5.55
CA LEU A 11 -5.85 -5.49 -4.36
C LEU A 11 -5.40 -6.87 -3.88
N CYS A 12 -5.04 -7.78 -4.78
CA CYS A 12 -4.40 -9.04 -4.42
C CYS A 12 -3.06 -8.80 -3.74
N MET A 13 -2.25 -7.85 -4.23
CA MET A 13 -0.92 -7.59 -3.71
C MET A 13 -0.95 -6.91 -2.33
N MET A 14 -1.87 -5.97 -2.12
CA MET A 14 -2.15 -5.42 -0.78
C MET A 14 -2.63 -6.48 0.21
N ARG A 15 -3.49 -7.41 -0.24
CA ARG A 15 -3.96 -8.53 0.58
C ARG A 15 -2.83 -9.52 0.85
N LEU A 16 -1.95 -9.78 -0.13
CA LEU A 16 -0.75 -10.59 -0.04
C LEU A 16 0.24 -10.04 1.00
N CYS A 17 0.50 -8.73 1.01
CA CYS A 17 1.34 -8.10 2.03
C CYS A 17 0.75 -8.20 3.43
N LYS A 18 -0.58 -8.04 3.58
CA LYS A 18 -1.26 -8.20 4.88
C LYS A 18 -1.24 -9.62 5.40
N ILE A 19 -1.33 -10.62 4.51
CA ILE A 19 -1.22 -12.03 4.91
C ILE A 19 0.23 -12.51 4.98
N LYS A 20 1.22 -11.76 4.48
CA LYS A 20 2.64 -12.17 4.48
C LYS A 20 3.08 -12.60 5.89
N LEU A 21 2.86 -11.76 6.90
CA LEU A 21 3.20 -12.06 8.29
C LEU A 21 2.45 -13.27 8.88
N VAL A 22 1.34 -13.68 8.27
CA VAL A 22 0.52 -14.83 8.67
C VAL A 22 0.90 -16.09 7.90
N VAL A 23 1.30 -15.95 6.64
CA VAL A 23 1.61 -17.01 5.68
C VAL A 23 3.06 -17.45 5.78
N GLU A 24 3.99 -16.51 5.96
CA GLU A 24 5.44 -16.73 6.02
C GLU A 24 5.84 -17.71 7.14
N PRO A 25 5.23 -17.67 8.35
CA PRO A 25 5.42 -18.71 9.38
C PRO A 25 4.92 -20.11 8.99
N SER A 26 4.23 -20.24 7.86
CA SER A 26 3.68 -21.51 7.36
C SER A 26 4.40 -22.00 6.11
N ILE A 27 5.45 -21.29 5.69
CA ILE A 27 6.36 -21.69 4.62
C ILE A 27 7.63 -22.25 5.26
N GLN A 28 8.07 -23.40 4.76
CA GLN A 28 9.32 -24.06 5.15
C GLN A 28 10.02 -24.61 3.90
N TRP A 29 11.30 -24.91 4.01
CA TRP A 29 12.06 -25.53 2.94
C TRP A 29 12.08 -27.05 3.09
N GLY A 30 11.80 -27.75 2.00
CA GLY A 30 12.15 -29.15 1.81
C GLY A 30 13.52 -29.21 1.14
N LEU A 31 14.44 -29.93 1.78
CA LEU A 31 15.84 -30.03 1.37
C LEU A 31 16.02 -30.90 0.12
N GLY A 32 16.72 -30.36 -0.87
CA GLY A 32 17.24 -31.04 -2.06
C GLY A 32 18.77 -30.91 -2.10
N GLU A 33 19.28 -30.04 -2.96
CA GLU A 33 20.72 -29.73 -3.12
C GLU A 33 21.32 -28.90 -1.98
N GLY A 34 20.49 -28.44 -1.01
CA GLY A 34 20.97 -27.74 0.18
C GLY A 34 21.51 -26.33 -0.09
N ASN A 35 21.04 -25.67 -1.14
CA ASN A 35 21.44 -24.32 -1.53
C ASN A 35 20.64 -23.21 -0.81
N ILE A 36 20.17 -23.53 0.39
CA ILE A 36 19.44 -22.63 1.28
C ILE A 36 20.33 -22.23 2.46
N PHE A 37 20.00 -21.12 3.12
CA PHE A 37 20.80 -20.61 4.22
C PHE A 37 20.66 -21.48 5.47
N PHE A 38 21.80 -21.89 6.02
CA PHE A 38 21.84 -22.84 7.13
C PHE A 38 21.15 -22.29 8.38
N TRP A 39 21.38 -21.01 8.71
CA TRP A 39 20.93 -20.42 9.97
C TRP A 39 19.53 -19.82 9.89
N GLN A 40 19.20 -19.12 8.80
CA GLN A 40 18.02 -18.27 8.69
C GLN A 40 16.82 -18.95 8.03
N ASP A 41 17.06 -19.87 7.08
CA ASP A 41 15.96 -20.54 6.39
C ASP A 41 15.32 -21.61 7.29
N ARG A 42 14.01 -21.83 7.11
CA ARG A 42 13.21 -22.75 7.94
C ARG A 42 13.20 -24.14 7.34
N TRP A 43 14.23 -24.93 7.59
CA TRP A 43 14.41 -26.25 6.97
C TRP A 43 14.48 -27.40 8.00
N LEU A 44 14.63 -27.09 9.29
CA LEU A 44 14.68 -28.08 10.36
C LEU A 44 13.33 -28.14 11.08
N ASN A 45 12.49 -29.12 10.71
CA ASN A 45 11.15 -29.32 11.30
C ASN A 45 10.27 -28.05 11.28
N GLY A 46 10.35 -27.24 10.23
CA GLY A 46 9.59 -26.00 10.07
C GLY A 46 10.15 -24.79 10.83
N ASN A 47 11.32 -24.92 11.45
CA ASN A 47 12.02 -23.82 12.11
C ASN A 47 13.39 -23.58 11.45
N SER A 48 13.91 -22.37 11.69
CA SER A 48 15.30 -22.04 11.39
C SER A 48 16.17 -22.34 12.61
N ILE A 49 17.46 -22.59 12.40
CA ILE A 49 18.39 -22.85 13.51
C ILE A 49 18.49 -21.63 14.42
N ASP A 50 18.52 -20.41 13.85
CA ASP A 50 18.49 -19.17 14.62
C ASP A 50 17.26 -19.07 15.54
N SER A 51 16.09 -19.50 15.06
CA SER A 51 14.88 -19.51 15.88
C SER A 51 14.96 -20.55 17.02
N ILE A 52 15.64 -21.67 16.82
CA ILE A 52 15.74 -22.73 17.83
C ILE A 52 16.73 -22.34 18.92
N LEU A 53 17.85 -21.74 18.55
CA LEU A 53 18.91 -21.30 19.46
C LEU A 53 18.68 -19.89 20.02
N ASN A 54 17.65 -19.19 19.54
CA ASN A 54 17.36 -17.80 19.87
C ASN A 54 18.55 -16.85 19.54
N THR A 55 19.13 -17.06 18.35
CA THR A 55 20.26 -16.28 17.82
C THR A 55 19.86 -15.46 16.60
N ILE A 56 20.71 -14.50 16.22
CA ILE A 56 20.52 -13.69 15.00
C ILE A 56 21.82 -13.75 14.20
N SER A 57 21.94 -14.77 13.35
CA SER A 57 23.13 -14.98 12.53
C SER A 57 23.05 -14.16 11.25
N ILE A 58 24.14 -13.49 10.88
CA ILE A 58 24.30 -12.84 9.55
C ILE A 58 25.05 -13.72 8.55
N SER A 59 25.44 -14.93 8.98
CA SER A 59 26.20 -15.89 8.20
C SER A 59 25.47 -16.26 6.91
N GLN A 60 26.18 -16.28 5.80
CA GLN A 60 25.65 -16.65 4.48
C GLN A 60 25.90 -18.14 4.14
N VAL A 61 26.36 -18.93 5.12
CA VAL A 61 26.67 -20.34 4.94
C VAL A 61 25.42 -21.12 4.51
N LYS A 62 25.61 -22.03 3.55
CA LYS A 62 24.57 -22.87 2.98
C LYS A 62 24.54 -24.25 3.64
N VAL A 63 23.40 -24.94 3.55
CA VAL A 63 23.25 -26.28 4.14
C VAL A 63 24.23 -27.29 3.54
N ASN A 64 24.41 -27.26 2.23
CA ASN A 64 25.33 -28.17 1.52
C ASN A 64 26.80 -28.02 1.88
N TYR A 65 27.20 -26.93 2.55
CA TYR A 65 28.56 -26.80 3.09
C TYR A 65 28.90 -27.88 4.14
N PHE A 66 27.87 -28.37 4.83
CA PHE A 66 27.98 -29.40 5.86
C PHE A 66 27.71 -30.82 5.32
N PHE A 67 27.64 -31.00 4.00
CA PHE A 67 27.28 -32.28 3.39
C PHE A 67 28.25 -32.64 2.26
N ASN A 68 28.98 -33.74 2.41
CA ASN A 68 30.00 -34.21 1.48
C ASN A 68 29.85 -35.71 1.26
N GLU A 69 30.11 -36.20 0.03
CA GLU A 69 30.10 -37.65 -0.29
C GLU A 69 28.81 -38.39 0.11
N ASN A 70 27.66 -37.72 0.01
CA ASN A 70 26.34 -38.20 0.44
C ASN A 70 26.17 -38.41 1.96
N GLU A 71 27.04 -37.83 2.78
CA GLU A 71 26.96 -37.87 4.24
C GLU A 71 27.12 -36.47 4.86
N TRP A 72 26.56 -36.30 6.05
CA TRP A 72 26.72 -35.09 6.84
C TRP A 72 28.08 -35.07 7.51
N ASP A 73 28.76 -33.92 7.44
CA ASP A 73 30.02 -33.67 8.12
C ASP A 73 29.78 -33.36 9.61
N VAL A 74 29.75 -34.43 10.42
CA VAL A 74 29.40 -34.38 11.84
C VAL A 74 30.37 -33.48 12.62
N ASP A 75 31.66 -33.57 12.33
CA ASP A 75 32.69 -32.79 13.00
C ASP A 75 32.48 -31.29 12.75
N LYS A 76 32.18 -30.90 11.51
CA LYS A 76 31.83 -29.50 11.21
C LYS A 76 30.55 -29.04 11.90
N LEU A 77 29.54 -29.89 12.00
CA LEU A 77 28.26 -29.54 12.64
C LEU A 77 28.44 -29.33 14.15
N LEU A 78 29.20 -30.20 14.82
CA LEU A 78 29.47 -30.12 16.26
C LEU A 78 30.31 -28.90 16.67
N LEU A 79 31.06 -28.29 15.74
CA LEU A 79 31.74 -27.01 16.00
C LEU A 79 30.78 -25.86 16.28
N TRP A 80 29.56 -25.91 15.72
CA TRP A 80 28.62 -24.78 15.74
C TRP A 80 27.30 -25.10 16.45
N LEU A 81 26.93 -26.38 16.57
CA LEU A 81 25.63 -26.80 17.08
C LEU A 81 25.75 -27.76 18.28
N PRO A 82 24.81 -27.69 19.23
CA PRO A 82 24.67 -28.70 20.28
C PRO A 82 24.39 -30.10 19.69
N GLU A 83 24.90 -31.16 20.34
CA GLU A 83 24.75 -32.56 19.92
C GLU A 83 23.29 -32.94 19.61
N GLY A 84 22.34 -32.45 20.42
CA GLY A 84 20.91 -32.74 20.22
C GLY A 84 20.36 -32.23 18.89
N LEU A 85 20.84 -31.09 18.37
CA LEU A 85 20.45 -30.58 17.06
C LEU A 85 21.16 -31.30 15.93
N VAL A 86 22.44 -31.64 16.11
CA VAL A 86 23.19 -32.44 15.14
C VAL A 86 22.48 -33.77 14.91
N HIS A 87 22.02 -34.44 15.99
CA HIS A 87 21.27 -35.68 15.86
C HIS A 87 19.97 -35.53 15.05
N GLN A 88 19.28 -34.40 15.14
CA GLN A 88 18.09 -34.13 14.31
C GLN A 88 18.45 -33.92 12.84
N ILE A 89 19.53 -33.20 12.56
CA ILE A 89 20.01 -32.94 11.19
C ILE A 89 20.41 -34.27 10.51
N LEU A 90 21.07 -35.16 11.25
CA LEU A 90 21.49 -36.48 10.75
C LEU A 90 20.34 -37.39 10.31
N GLN A 91 19.12 -37.15 10.80
CA GLN A 91 17.93 -37.90 10.35
C GLN A 91 17.41 -37.42 8.98
N ILE A 92 17.97 -36.33 8.44
CA ILE A 92 17.53 -35.75 7.17
C ILE A 92 18.42 -36.27 6.03
N ASN A 93 17.80 -36.89 5.04
CA ASN A 93 18.49 -37.28 3.81
C ASN A 93 18.43 -36.13 2.80
N LEU A 94 19.59 -35.62 2.39
CA LEU A 94 19.72 -34.67 1.29
C LEU A 94 19.70 -35.44 -0.04
N ASN A 95 18.95 -34.93 -1.01
CA ASN A 95 18.95 -35.45 -2.37
C ASN A 95 19.57 -34.39 -3.30
N THR A 96 20.87 -34.52 -3.52
CA THR A 96 21.69 -33.59 -4.31
C THR A 96 21.25 -33.47 -5.77
N ASP A 97 20.52 -34.46 -6.29
CA ASP A 97 20.02 -34.45 -7.67
C ASP A 97 18.72 -33.64 -7.83
N SER A 98 18.16 -33.16 -6.72
CA SER A 98 16.90 -32.43 -6.69
C SER A 98 17.08 -31.01 -6.15
N LYS A 99 16.32 -30.05 -6.67
CA LYS A 99 16.35 -28.67 -6.16
C LYS A 99 15.59 -28.57 -4.84
N ASP A 100 16.03 -27.65 -3.97
CA ASP A 100 15.27 -27.28 -2.78
C ASP A 100 13.88 -26.76 -3.15
N ILE A 101 12.86 -27.15 -2.37
CA ILE A 101 11.46 -26.79 -2.65
C ILE A 101 10.83 -26.05 -1.48
N GLN A 102 10.00 -25.05 -1.77
CA GLN A 102 9.18 -24.40 -0.76
C GLN A 102 7.93 -25.24 -0.48
N LEU A 103 7.80 -25.64 0.78
CA LEU A 103 6.67 -26.39 1.31
C LEU A 103 5.75 -25.47 2.10
N PHE A 104 4.45 -25.66 1.94
CA PHE A 104 3.42 -24.91 2.63
C PHE A 104 2.64 -25.81 3.58
N ALA A 105 2.67 -25.51 4.87
CA ALA A 105 2.13 -26.34 5.95
C ALA A 105 0.62 -26.62 5.81
N PHE A 106 -0.14 -25.71 5.20
CA PHE A 106 -1.58 -25.86 5.01
C PHE A 106 -1.98 -26.59 3.72
N SER A 107 -1.02 -27.04 2.92
CA SER A 107 -1.28 -27.76 1.67
C SER A 107 -1.07 -29.26 1.84
N LYS A 108 -2.08 -30.07 1.48
CA LYS A 108 -2.00 -31.55 1.54
C LYS A 108 -0.89 -32.15 0.68
N ASN A 109 -0.43 -31.44 -0.34
CA ASN A 109 0.65 -31.87 -1.24
C ASN A 109 1.92 -31.04 -1.08
N GLY A 110 2.01 -30.22 -0.02
CA GLY A 110 3.14 -29.34 0.25
C GLY A 110 3.31 -28.15 -0.71
N LYS A 111 2.65 -28.13 -1.88
CA LYS A 111 2.82 -27.04 -2.85
C LYS A 111 2.08 -25.79 -2.40
N PHE A 112 2.76 -24.64 -2.45
CA PHE A 112 2.13 -23.35 -2.23
C PHE A 112 1.15 -23.02 -3.36
N ARG A 113 -0.08 -22.66 -3.00
CA ARG A 113 -1.09 -22.11 -3.92
C ARG A 113 -1.81 -20.95 -3.22
N LEU A 114 -1.84 -19.81 -3.90
CA LEU A 114 -2.48 -18.59 -3.38
C LEU A 114 -3.94 -18.81 -2.95
N LYS A 115 -4.68 -19.61 -3.73
CA LYS A 115 -6.07 -19.98 -3.44
C LYS A 115 -6.21 -20.74 -2.12
N ASP A 116 -5.28 -21.64 -1.82
CA ASP A 116 -5.34 -22.50 -0.65
C ASP A 116 -4.95 -21.72 0.60
N ALA A 117 -3.90 -20.90 0.52
CA ALA A 117 -3.57 -19.92 1.55
C ALA A 117 -4.75 -19.00 1.85
N TRP A 118 -5.36 -18.36 0.84
CA TRP A 118 -6.52 -17.48 1.04
C TRP A 118 -7.71 -18.20 1.71
N ASN A 119 -7.95 -19.47 1.35
CA ASN A 119 -9.02 -20.24 1.96
C ASN A 119 -8.79 -20.57 3.44
N SER A 120 -7.53 -20.77 3.86
CA SER A 120 -7.18 -21.10 5.24
C SER A 120 -7.30 -19.91 6.20
N PHE A 121 -7.08 -18.68 5.72
CA PHE A 121 -7.13 -17.48 6.58
C PHE A 121 -8.42 -16.67 6.45
N ARG A 122 -9.20 -16.85 5.37
CA ARG A 122 -10.44 -16.07 5.22
C ARG A 122 -11.48 -16.51 6.25
N VAL A 123 -11.99 -15.54 6.99
CA VAL A 123 -13.24 -15.72 7.72
C VAL A 123 -14.37 -15.71 6.68
N LYS A 124 -14.96 -16.88 6.40
CA LYS A 124 -16.13 -16.98 5.52
C LYS A 124 -17.34 -16.38 6.22
N LYS A 125 -17.56 -15.08 6.05
CA LYS A 125 -18.87 -14.49 6.36
C LYS A 125 -19.84 -14.98 5.27
N GLN A 126 -20.89 -15.69 5.65
CA GLN A 126 -22.02 -15.91 4.75
C GLN A 126 -22.68 -14.55 4.52
N LEU A 127 -22.25 -13.85 3.48
CA LEU A 127 -22.88 -12.62 3.06
C LEU A 127 -24.21 -13.00 2.40
N SER A 128 -25.30 -12.42 2.90
CA SER A 128 -26.58 -12.53 2.22
C SER A 128 -26.47 -11.88 0.83
N ILE A 129 -27.38 -12.24 -0.09
CA ILE A 129 -27.48 -11.55 -1.39
C ILE A 129 -27.68 -10.04 -1.18
N VAL A 130 -28.39 -9.64 -0.12
CA VAL A 130 -28.59 -8.22 0.22
C VAL A 130 -27.27 -7.54 0.59
N ASP A 131 -26.41 -8.19 1.36
CA ASP A 131 -25.10 -7.63 1.72
C ASP A 131 -24.17 -7.53 0.51
N LEU A 132 -24.21 -8.53 -0.38
CA LEU A 132 -23.46 -8.49 -1.65
C LEU A 132 -23.94 -7.36 -2.55
N LEU A 133 -25.25 -7.14 -2.64
CA LEU A 133 -25.83 -6.05 -3.40
C LEU A 133 -25.47 -4.68 -2.79
N LYS A 134 -25.49 -4.54 -1.47
CA LYS A 134 -25.04 -3.31 -0.76
C LYS A 134 -23.56 -2.99 -1.03
N LEU A 135 -22.70 -4.00 -1.20
CA LEU A 135 -21.30 -3.79 -1.59
C LEU A 135 -21.16 -3.28 -3.03
N TRP A 136 -22.11 -3.61 -3.90
CA TRP A 136 -22.06 -3.21 -5.31
C TRP A 136 -22.65 -1.81 -5.51
N PHE A 137 -23.81 -1.54 -4.92
CA PHE A 137 -24.53 -0.29 -5.06
C PHE A 137 -23.83 0.89 -4.36
N VAL A 138 -23.92 2.06 -4.98
CA VAL A 138 -23.51 3.36 -4.43
C VAL A 138 -24.72 4.28 -4.33
N GLU A 139 -24.67 5.28 -3.45
CA GLU A 139 -25.80 6.20 -3.22
C GLU A 139 -26.13 7.08 -4.44
N TYR A 140 -25.20 7.22 -5.38
CA TYR A 140 -25.40 8.03 -6.58
C TYR A 140 -26.28 7.31 -7.62
N LYS A 141 -27.47 7.86 -7.89
CA LYS A 141 -28.38 7.36 -8.94
C LYS A 141 -27.72 7.46 -10.32
N GLY A 142 -27.96 6.45 -11.17
CA GLY A 142 -27.41 6.43 -12.52
C GLY A 142 -25.91 6.09 -12.61
N HIS A 143 -25.25 5.76 -11.49
CA HIS A 143 -23.87 5.28 -11.51
C HIS A 143 -23.77 3.87 -12.13
N ILE A 144 -22.68 3.61 -12.85
CA ILE A 144 -22.48 2.32 -13.54
C ILE A 144 -22.42 1.12 -12.57
N ARG A 145 -21.93 1.35 -11.34
CA ARG A 145 -21.96 0.36 -10.24
C ARG A 145 -23.37 -0.05 -9.80
N ASN A 146 -24.38 0.74 -10.12
CA ASN A 146 -25.77 0.40 -9.86
C ASN A 146 -26.42 -0.27 -11.06
N ILE A 147 -26.11 0.24 -12.26
CA ILE A 147 -26.73 -0.19 -13.51
C ILE A 147 -26.22 -1.58 -13.92
N ILE A 148 -24.91 -1.83 -13.89
CA ILE A 148 -24.33 -3.12 -14.31
C ILE A 148 -24.92 -4.30 -13.50
N PRO A 149 -24.91 -4.28 -12.15
CA PRO A 149 -25.50 -5.36 -11.37
C PRO A 149 -26.97 -5.62 -11.69
N SER A 150 -27.76 -4.55 -11.84
CA SER A 150 -29.18 -4.64 -12.14
C SER A 150 -29.41 -5.32 -13.49
N LEU A 151 -28.61 -4.96 -14.50
CA LEU A 151 -28.66 -5.58 -15.82
C LEU A 151 -28.18 -7.04 -15.80
N ILE A 152 -27.11 -7.35 -15.05
CA ILE A 152 -26.63 -8.73 -14.90
C ILE A 152 -27.71 -9.61 -14.30
N VAL A 153 -28.34 -9.18 -13.21
CA VAL A 153 -29.42 -9.92 -12.55
C VAL A 153 -30.60 -10.10 -13.51
N TRP A 154 -30.99 -9.04 -14.23
CA TRP A 154 -32.06 -9.09 -15.22
C TRP A 154 -31.78 -10.11 -16.34
N TYR A 155 -30.61 -10.06 -16.96
CA TYR A 155 -30.28 -10.96 -18.08
C TYR A 155 -30.00 -12.40 -17.63
N LEU A 156 -29.50 -12.61 -16.40
CA LEU A 156 -29.43 -13.93 -15.79
C LEU A 156 -30.83 -14.52 -15.58
N TRP A 157 -31.77 -13.72 -15.08
CA TRP A 157 -33.16 -14.13 -14.91
C TRP A 157 -33.80 -14.46 -16.27
N LEU A 158 -33.59 -13.60 -17.27
CA LEU A 158 -34.12 -13.80 -18.62
C LEU A 158 -33.64 -15.10 -19.27
N GLU A 159 -32.33 -15.36 -19.26
CA GLU A 159 -31.77 -16.60 -19.84
C GLU A 159 -32.25 -17.86 -19.11
N ARG A 160 -32.40 -17.79 -17.78
CA ARG A 160 -32.97 -18.91 -17.01
C ARG A 160 -34.41 -19.21 -17.40
N ASN A 161 -35.22 -18.18 -17.63
CA ASN A 161 -36.60 -18.37 -18.08
C ASN A 161 -36.66 -18.90 -19.52
N ASN A 162 -35.83 -18.38 -20.42
CA ASN A 162 -35.72 -18.92 -21.78
C ASN A 162 -35.35 -20.40 -21.77
N SER A 163 -34.44 -20.80 -20.88
CA SER A 163 -34.10 -22.22 -20.70
C SER A 163 -35.26 -23.05 -20.15
N ARG A 164 -35.93 -22.55 -19.12
CA ARG A 164 -37.02 -23.28 -18.45
C ARG A 164 -38.28 -23.43 -19.29
N PHE A 165 -38.66 -22.39 -20.03
CA PHE A 165 -39.97 -22.31 -20.69
C PHE A 165 -39.89 -22.40 -22.22
N GLN A 166 -38.72 -22.15 -22.81
CA GLN A 166 -38.54 -22.17 -24.27
C GLN A 166 -37.49 -23.19 -24.72
N GLY A 167 -36.89 -23.95 -23.79
CA GLY A 167 -35.88 -24.98 -24.11
C GLY A 167 -34.56 -24.43 -24.63
N ILE A 168 -34.31 -23.12 -24.52
CA ILE A 168 -33.10 -22.49 -25.04
C ILE A 168 -31.96 -22.69 -24.04
N ALA A 169 -30.86 -23.33 -24.45
CA ALA A 169 -29.71 -23.53 -23.57
C ALA A 169 -29.14 -22.19 -23.06
N VAL A 170 -28.83 -22.13 -21.76
CA VAL A 170 -28.25 -20.95 -21.12
C VAL A 170 -26.85 -20.69 -21.66
N CYS A 171 -26.61 -19.48 -22.16
CA CYS A 171 -25.31 -19.10 -22.71
C CYS A 171 -24.76 -17.83 -22.05
N HIS A 172 -23.68 -17.97 -21.27
CA HIS A 172 -23.08 -16.86 -20.50
C HIS A 172 -22.55 -15.72 -21.38
N SER A 173 -22.05 -16.03 -22.59
CA SER A 173 -21.57 -14.99 -23.53
C SER A 173 -22.72 -14.09 -24.00
N ARG A 174 -23.92 -14.63 -24.17
CA ARG A 174 -25.12 -13.86 -24.55
C ARG A 174 -25.52 -12.88 -23.46
N ILE A 175 -25.45 -13.28 -22.19
CA ILE A 175 -25.70 -12.40 -21.04
C ILE A 175 -24.73 -11.22 -21.07
N ILE A 176 -23.44 -11.49 -21.24
CA ILE A 176 -22.40 -10.45 -21.29
C ILE A 176 -22.65 -9.48 -22.45
N GLN A 177 -22.92 -10.00 -23.65
CA GLN A 177 -23.21 -9.18 -24.83
C GLN A 177 -24.46 -8.31 -24.63
N ASN A 178 -25.53 -8.88 -24.06
CA ASN A 178 -26.75 -8.14 -23.77
C ASN A 178 -26.53 -7.00 -22.77
N VAL A 179 -25.74 -7.23 -21.72
CA VAL A 179 -25.37 -6.18 -20.76
C VAL A 179 -24.59 -5.08 -21.46
N ILE A 180 -23.59 -5.44 -22.28
CA ILE A 180 -22.76 -4.49 -23.03
C ILE A 180 -23.62 -3.63 -23.97
N HIS A 181 -24.44 -4.28 -24.81
CA HIS A 181 -25.32 -3.58 -25.75
C HIS A 181 -26.33 -2.68 -25.03
N LYS A 182 -26.89 -3.12 -23.90
CA LYS A 182 -27.86 -2.32 -23.15
C LYS A 182 -27.22 -1.07 -22.55
N ILE A 183 -25.99 -1.16 -22.05
CA ILE A 183 -25.25 0.01 -21.53
C ILE A 183 -24.94 0.98 -22.66
N GLY A 184 -24.46 0.49 -23.81
CA GLY A 184 -24.27 1.32 -25.01
C GLY A 184 -25.56 2.03 -25.42
N ALA A 185 -26.69 1.31 -25.48
CA ALA A 185 -27.98 1.89 -25.82
C ALA A 185 -28.46 2.95 -24.80
N LEU A 186 -28.24 2.74 -23.49
CA LEU A 186 -28.56 3.74 -22.46
C LEU A 186 -27.73 5.02 -22.64
N TYR A 187 -26.45 4.88 -23.01
CA TYR A 187 -25.57 6.01 -23.27
C TYR A 187 -25.98 6.77 -24.53
N SER A 188 -26.24 6.05 -25.64
CA SER A 188 -26.72 6.66 -26.89
C SER A 188 -28.05 7.39 -26.71
N ALA A 189 -28.92 6.87 -25.85
CA ALA A 189 -30.19 7.51 -25.47
C ALA A 189 -30.04 8.67 -24.48
N LYS A 190 -28.81 9.03 -24.07
CA LYS A 190 -28.49 10.07 -23.08
C LYS A 190 -29.14 9.85 -21.70
N LEU A 191 -29.49 8.61 -21.37
CA LEU A 191 -30.00 8.24 -20.04
C LEU A 191 -28.86 8.05 -19.02
N ILE A 192 -27.64 7.86 -19.52
CA ILE A 192 -26.39 7.90 -18.75
C ILE A 192 -25.38 8.77 -19.48
N SER A 193 -24.42 9.35 -18.75
CA SER A 193 -23.37 10.22 -19.29
C SER A 193 -21.99 9.73 -18.85
N GLY A 194 -20.92 10.42 -19.27
CA GLY A 194 -19.57 10.15 -18.77
C GLY A 194 -19.47 10.22 -17.23
N ASP A 195 -20.29 11.04 -16.58
CA ASP A 195 -20.35 11.13 -15.12
C ASP A 195 -20.89 9.86 -14.45
N SER A 196 -21.73 9.09 -15.16
CA SER A 196 -22.17 7.77 -14.70
C SER A 196 -21.00 6.79 -14.54
N PHE A 197 -19.87 7.07 -15.20
CA PHE A 197 -18.61 6.32 -15.13
C PHE A 197 -17.53 7.04 -14.32
N LYS A 198 -17.87 8.02 -13.48
CA LYS A 198 -16.89 8.73 -12.64
C LYS A 198 -15.99 7.75 -11.86
N ASN A 199 -14.68 7.97 -11.90
CA ASN A 199 -13.64 7.08 -11.35
C ASN A 199 -13.52 5.69 -12.02
N TYR A 200 -14.33 5.41 -13.04
CA TYR A 200 -14.33 4.18 -13.84
C TYR A 200 -14.40 4.48 -15.34
N SER A 201 -13.95 5.66 -15.77
CA SER A 201 -14.10 6.15 -17.15
C SER A 201 -13.51 5.17 -18.17
N PHE A 202 -12.43 4.47 -17.82
CA PHE A 202 -11.82 3.44 -18.66
C PHE A 202 -12.76 2.26 -19.01
N SER A 203 -13.76 1.98 -18.17
CA SER A 203 -14.74 0.93 -18.48
C SER A 203 -15.66 1.30 -19.65
N MET A 204 -15.74 2.57 -20.03
CA MET A 204 -16.55 3.06 -21.16
C MET A 204 -16.14 2.39 -22.48
N GLU A 205 -14.84 2.17 -22.70
CA GLU A 205 -14.35 1.47 -23.91
C GLU A 205 -14.89 0.04 -24.03
N THR A 206 -15.06 -0.65 -22.89
CA THR A 206 -15.62 -2.02 -22.88
C THR A 206 -17.07 -2.05 -23.35
N PHE A 207 -17.76 -0.90 -23.29
CA PHE A 207 -19.13 -0.71 -23.75
C PHE A 207 -19.22 -0.04 -25.13
N GLY A 208 -18.10 0.13 -25.84
CA GLY A 208 -18.06 0.79 -27.14
C GLY A 208 -18.31 2.29 -27.08
N ILE A 209 -18.05 2.92 -25.93
CA ILE A 209 -18.23 4.35 -25.72
C ILE A 209 -16.86 5.03 -25.77
N GLU A 210 -16.72 6.05 -26.63
CA GLU A 210 -15.48 6.83 -26.76
C GLU A 210 -15.13 7.57 -25.46
N LEU A 211 -13.86 7.52 -25.08
CA LEU A 211 -13.36 8.23 -23.91
C LEU A 211 -13.32 9.74 -24.18
N PRO A 212 -13.81 10.58 -23.24
CA PRO A 212 -13.56 12.02 -23.30
C PRO A 212 -12.05 12.28 -23.31
N THR A 213 -11.58 13.11 -24.24
CA THR A 213 -10.15 13.42 -24.46
C THR A 213 -9.41 13.89 -23.21
N ASP A 214 -10.10 14.54 -22.27
CA ASP A 214 -9.52 14.98 -20.99
C ASP A 214 -9.12 13.83 -20.04
N ASN A 215 -9.69 12.63 -20.20
CA ASN A 215 -9.37 11.49 -19.35
C ASN A 215 -8.16 10.66 -19.82
N LEU A 216 -7.69 10.84 -21.06
CA LEU A 216 -6.49 10.15 -21.56
C LEU A 216 -5.21 10.60 -20.82
N GLN A 217 -5.21 11.79 -20.21
CA GLN A 217 -4.10 12.27 -19.38
C GLN A 217 -4.07 11.67 -17.96
N ARG A 218 -5.12 10.99 -17.51
CA ARG A 218 -5.18 10.26 -16.23
C ARG A 218 -4.56 8.87 -16.35
N MET A 219 -3.35 8.79 -16.89
CA MET A 219 -2.51 7.61 -16.67
C MET A 219 -2.30 7.45 -15.16
N SER A 220 -2.42 6.21 -14.65
CA SER A 220 -1.92 5.85 -13.32
C SER A 220 -0.40 6.07 -13.30
N ARG A 221 0.00 7.32 -13.04
CA ARG A 221 1.41 7.65 -12.84
C ARG A 221 1.84 6.94 -11.57
N ILE A 222 2.76 6.01 -11.71
CA ILE A 222 3.52 5.47 -10.60
C ILE A 222 4.22 6.68 -9.96
N VAL A 223 3.78 7.07 -8.75
CA VAL A 223 4.37 8.20 -8.02
C VAL A 223 5.34 7.61 -7.01
N VAL A 224 6.62 7.87 -7.23
CA VAL A 224 7.71 7.53 -6.31
C VAL A 224 8.14 8.81 -5.61
N TRP A 225 8.42 8.73 -4.32
CA TRP A 225 9.04 9.85 -3.61
C TRP A 225 10.50 9.99 -4.05
N LEU A 226 10.90 11.22 -4.38
CA LEU A 226 12.27 11.50 -4.83
C LEU A 226 13.09 12.10 -3.68
N LYS A 227 14.29 11.59 -3.47
CA LYS A 227 15.26 12.17 -2.52
C LYS A 227 15.57 13.63 -2.88
N PRO A 228 15.83 14.50 -1.89
CA PRO A 228 16.36 15.82 -2.19
C PRO A 228 17.76 15.73 -2.79
N ARG A 229 18.21 16.81 -3.44
CA ARG A 229 19.58 16.94 -3.93
C ARG A 229 20.59 16.84 -2.78
N ILE A 230 21.84 16.50 -3.11
CA ILE A 230 22.94 16.44 -2.12
C ILE A 230 23.02 17.79 -1.37
N ASN A 231 23.30 17.73 -0.06
CA ASN A 231 23.35 18.87 0.88
C ASN A 231 22.00 19.55 1.16
N PHE A 232 20.88 18.98 0.68
CA PHE A 232 19.54 19.43 1.03
C PHE A 232 18.84 18.41 1.90
N PHE A 233 18.10 18.91 2.87
CA PHE A 233 17.10 18.15 3.60
C PHE A 233 15.75 18.27 2.92
N LYS A 234 14.84 17.33 3.18
CA LYS A 234 13.47 17.41 2.71
C LYS A 234 12.50 17.35 3.87
N LEU A 235 11.66 18.37 3.97
CA LEU A 235 10.52 18.43 4.88
C LEU A 235 9.26 18.05 4.11
N ASN A 236 8.72 16.87 4.37
CA ASN A 236 7.41 16.47 3.86
C ASN A 236 6.35 16.75 4.93
N VAL A 237 5.28 17.43 4.55
CA VAL A 237 4.16 17.74 5.46
C VAL A 237 2.83 17.30 4.88
N ASP A 238 1.90 16.91 5.75
CA ASP A 238 0.52 16.67 5.39
C ASP A 238 -0.43 16.97 6.55
N THR A 239 -1.72 17.11 6.23
CA THR A 239 -2.78 17.14 7.24
C THR A 239 -3.94 16.23 6.86
N VAL A 240 -4.60 15.65 7.86
CA VAL A 240 -5.71 14.69 7.68
C VAL A 240 -6.84 15.06 8.62
N MET A 241 -8.07 15.10 8.13
CA MET A 241 -9.24 15.32 8.98
C MET A 241 -9.83 13.98 9.42
N VAL A 242 -9.90 13.75 10.73
CA VAL A 242 -10.54 12.58 11.35
C VAL A 242 -11.47 13.07 12.46
N ASN A 243 -12.75 12.68 12.42
CA ASN A 243 -13.75 13.06 13.43
C ASN A 243 -13.79 14.57 13.73
N SER A 244 -13.77 15.41 12.69
CA SER A 244 -13.77 16.89 12.77
C SER A 244 -12.53 17.53 13.42
N VAL A 245 -11.51 16.74 13.74
CA VAL A 245 -10.19 17.22 14.18
C VAL A 245 -9.21 17.06 13.01
N TRP A 246 -8.44 18.11 12.74
CA TRP A 246 -7.34 18.02 11.79
C TRP A 246 -6.09 17.53 12.50
N GLY A 247 -5.54 16.42 12.06
CA GLY A 247 -4.22 15.95 12.42
C GLY A 247 -3.18 16.57 11.51
N CYS A 248 -2.11 17.06 12.13
CA CYS A 248 -0.96 17.69 11.51
C CYS A 248 0.23 16.75 11.63
N GLY A 249 1.03 16.62 10.58
CA GLY A 249 2.21 15.76 10.64
C GLY A 249 3.24 16.06 9.57
N GLY A 250 4.49 15.82 9.92
CA GLY A 250 5.60 15.99 9.00
C GLY A 250 6.80 15.12 9.34
N ILE A 251 7.70 15.02 8.37
CA ILE A 251 8.90 14.20 8.42
C ILE A 251 10.04 14.94 7.72
N ILE A 252 11.19 15.01 8.40
CA ILE A 252 12.43 15.61 7.91
C ILE A 252 13.41 14.49 7.58
N ARG A 253 13.97 14.55 6.38
CA ARG A 253 14.91 13.55 5.84
C ARG A 253 16.14 14.21 5.23
N ASP A 254 17.27 13.51 5.28
CA ASP A 254 18.52 13.95 4.65
C ASP A 254 18.55 13.64 3.13
N SER A 255 19.69 13.92 2.48
CA SER A 255 19.91 13.62 1.06
C SER A 255 20.01 12.14 0.72
N ASN A 256 20.28 11.28 1.70
CA ASN A 256 20.27 9.83 1.53
C ASN A 256 18.84 9.24 1.63
N GLY A 257 17.87 10.05 2.02
CA GLY A 257 16.50 9.65 2.33
C GLY A 257 16.36 9.07 3.74
N ASP A 258 17.37 9.24 4.59
CA ASP A 258 17.36 8.81 5.97
C ASP A 258 16.50 9.73 6.83
N PHE A 259 15.72 9.11 7.72
CA PHE A 259 14.87 9.79 8.67
C PHE A 259 15.70 10.51 9.73
N LEU A 260 15.42 11.79 9.95
CA LEU A 260 16.07 12.59 10.98
C LEU A 260 15.13 12.85 12.16
N VAL A 261 14.02 13.53 11.90
CA VAL A 261 13.01 13.92 12.89
C VAL A 261 11.63 13.85 12.24
N GLY A 262 10.62 13.44 12.99
CA GLY A 262 9.23 13.58 12.62
C GLY A 262 8.46 14.32 13.70
N PHE A 263 7.33 14.91 13.31
CA PHE A 263 6.46 15.62 14.24
C PHE A 263 5.01 15.35 13.92
N VAL A 264 4.16 15.39 14.95
CA VAL A 264 2.74 15.06 14.83
C VAL A 264 1.93 15.69 15.95
N GLY A 265 0.68 16.07 15.67
CA GLY A 265 -0.25 16.58 16.69
C GLY A 265 -1.55 17.08 16.10
N PRO A 266 -2.49 17.55 16.93
CA PRO A 266 -3.76 18.10 16.47
C PRO A 266 -3.59 19.55 16.02
N SER A 267 -4.47 19.99 15.10
CA SER A 267 -4.77 21.39 14.88
C SER A 267 -5.77 21.86 15.94
N HIS A 268 -5.51 23.02 16.54
CA HIS A 268 -6.42 23.64 17.50
C HIS A 268 -7.63 24.31 16.85
N ILE A 269 -7.58 24.55 15.54
CA ILE A 269 -8.67 25.18 14.76
C ILE A 269 -9.13 24.19 13.69
N SER A 270 -10.45 24.00 13.59
CA SER A 270 -11.07 23.13 12.58
C SER A 270 -11.18 23.83 11.20
N ASP A 271 -10.05 24.29 10.68
CA ASP A 271 -9.91 24.86 9.35
C ASP A 271 -8.71 24.20 8.65
N GLY A 272 -8.95 23.58 7.49
CA GLY A 272 -7.91 22.94 6.71
C GLY A 272 -6.81 23.90 6.26
N LYS A 273 -7.16 25.16 5.92
CA LYS A 273 -6.18 26.20 5.54
C LYS A 273 -5.27 26.56 6.72
N TYR A 274 -5.84 26.61 7.92
CA TYR A 274 -5.08 26.83 9.15
C TYR A 274 -4.19 25.62 9.45
N ALA A 275 -4.74 24.41 9.47
CA ALA A 275 -4.02 23.19 9.84
C ALA A 275 -2.75 22.98 9.01
N ILE A 276 -2.83 23.18 7.67
CA ILE A 276 -1.66 22.99 6.82
C ILE A 276 -0.62 24.11 6.97
N ASN A 277 -1.02 25.38 7.20
CA ASN A 277 -0.05 26.45 7.52
C ASN A 277 0.61 26.19 8.87
N TYR A 278 -0.17 25.73 9.87
CA TYR A 278 0.34 25.40 11.20
C TYR A 278 1.37 24.28 11.13
N THR A 279 1.09 23.24 10.34
CA THR A 279 2.01 22.12 10.11
C THR A 279 3.33 22.58 9.48
N ILE A 280 3.26 23.51 8.52
CA ILE A 280 4.46 24.08 7.87
C ILE A 280 5.23 24.96 8.85
N LEU A 281 4.56 25.85 9.57
CA LEU A 281 5.19 26.70 10.57
C LEU A 281 5.93 25.86 11.62
N TYR A 282 5.31 24.78 12.10
CA TYR A 282 5.95 23.87 13.04
C TYR A 282 7.19 23.23 12.42
N GLY A 283 7.08 22.63 11.22
CA GLY A 283 8.22 22.00 10.55
C GLY A 283 9.37 22.96 10.22
N LEU A 284 9.09 24.23 9.89
CA LEU A 284 10.11 25.26 9.68
C LEU A 284 10.86 25.61 10.96
N ASN A 285 10.15 25.72 12.09
CA ASN A 285 10.79 25.92 13.38
C ASN A 285 11.67 24.72 13.76
N THR A 286 11.20 23.48 13.53
CA THR A 286 12.00 22.26 13.75
C THR A 286 13.25 22.24 12.85
N ILE A 287 13.15 22.68 11.60
CA ILE A 287 14.31 22.77 10.70
C ILE A 287 15.35 23.77 11.20
N LEU A 288 14.92 24.95 11.63
CA LEU A 288 15.81 25.98 12.12
C LEU A 288 16.43 25.59 13.48
N SER A 289 15.69 24.91 14.36
CA SER A 289 16.22 24.42 15.64
C SER A 289 17.30 23.35 15.45
N LEU A 290 17.23 22.58 14.36
CA LEU A 290 18.25 21.61 13.96
C LEU A 290 19.45 22.26 13.23
N GLY A 291 19.45 23.58 13.02
CA GLY A 291 20.50 24.28 12.29
C GLY A 291 20.51 23.98 10.77
N ILE A 292 19.40 23.47 10.23
CA ILE A 292 19.27 23.15 8.80
C ILE A 292 18.93 24.41 8.02
N ILE A 293 19.73 24.71 6.99
CA ILE A 293 19.56 25.91 6.14
C ILE A 293 19.06 25.55 4.73
N ASN A 294 19.55 24.44 4.17
CA ASN A 294 19.20 23.99 2.81
C ASN A 294 18.06 22.97 2.87
N VAL A 295 16.85 23.37 2.44
CA VAL A 295 15.66 22.52 2.56
C VAL A 295 14.78 22.52 1.30
N VAL A 296 14.22 21.36 0.96
CA VAL A 296 13.06 21.26 0.07
C VAL A 296 11.82 21.03 0.91
N ILE A 297 10.84 21.93 0.82
CA ILE A 297 9.57 21.84 1.54
C ILE A 297 8.54 21.26 0.60
N GLU A 298 8.08 20.05 0.90
CA GLU A 298 7.25 19.25 0.02
C GLU A 298 5.85 19.08 0.62
N VAL A 299 4.85 19.65 -0.04
CA VAL A 299 3.46 19.68 0.44
C VAL A 299 2.55 18.86 -0.48
N SER A 300 1.57 18.18 0.11
CA SER A 300 0.60 17.38 -0.64
C SER A 300 -0.16 18.20 -1.69
N SER A 301 -0.34 17.63 -2.88
CA SER A 301 -0.97 18.27 -4.04
C SER A 301 -2.40 18.71 -3.78
N LYS A 302 -3.06 18.12 -2.78
CA LYS A 302 -4.41 18.50 -2.33
C LYS A 302 -4.47 19.93 -1.79
N PHE A 303 -3.32 20.51 -1.46
CA PHE A 303 -3.20 21.89 -0.99
C PHE A 303 -2.63 22.85 -2.04
N PHE A 304 -2.23 22.37 -3.23
CA PHE A 304 -1.76 23.22 -4.32
C PHE A 304 -2.93 23.56 -5.27
N GLY A 305 -3.66 24.64 -4.96
CA GLY A 305 -4.80 25.24 -5.70
C GLY A 305 -5.10 26.67 -5.19
N ASN A 306 -6.27 27.25 -5.47
CA ASN A 306 -6.70 28.65 -5.18
C ASN A 306 -6.67 29.09 -3.69
N SER A 307 -5.96 28.40 -2.79
CA SER A 307 -6.07 28.68 -1.34
C SER A 307 -4.80 28.46 -0.53
N PHE A 308 -3.62 28.31 -1.15
CA PHE A 308 -2.41 28.08 -0.35
C PHE A 308 -1.09 28.62 -0.95
N ILE A 309 -0.31 29.23 -0.05
CA ILE A 309 1.07 29.74 -0.11
C ILE A 309 1.44 30.87 -1.09
N TRP A 310 0.62 31.23 -2.07
CA TRP A 310 0.89 32.42 -2.88
C TRP A 310 -0.15 33.51 -2.68
N LEU A 311 0.28 34.59 -2.02
CA LEU A 311 0.25 36.02 -2.43
C LEU A 311 -0.89 36.58 -3.29
N ASP A 312 -2.03 35.92 -3.46
CA ASP A 312 -3.22 36.61 -3.93
C ASP A 312 -3.81 37.35 -2.73
N ASN A 313 -3.47 38.64 -2.64
CA ASN A 313 -3.99 39.65 -1.69
C ASN A 313 -5.53 39.84 -1.80
N THR A 314 -6.24 38.96 -2.49
CA THR A 314 -7.63 39.12 -2.91
C THR A 314 -8.62 38.34 -2.05
N GLU A 315 -8.18 37.33 -1.28
CA GLU A 315 -9.05 36.59 -0.35
C GLU A 315 -8.91 37.09 1.10
N SER A 316 -10.04 37.44 1.71
CA SER A 316 -10.12 37.67 3.15
C SER A 316 -9.73 36.40 3.91
N CYS A 317 -8.79 36.52 4.87
CA CYS A 317 -8.37 35.42 5.73
C CYS A 317 -8.56 35.79 7.21
N SER A 318 -8.63 34.80 8.08
CA SER A 318 -8.72 35.04 9.52
C SER A 318 -7.43 35.72 10.02
N PRO A 319 -7.50 36.58 11.07
CA PRO A 319 -6.30 37.23 11.63
C PRO A 319 -5.21 36.22 12.02
N ASN A 320 -5.59 35.08 12.59
CA ASN A 320 -4.65 34.02 12.96
C ASN A 320 -3.88 33.48 11.75
N LEU A 321 -4.58 33.27 10.62
CA LEU A 321 -3.95 32.80 9.39
C LEU A 321 -3.03 33.85 8.78
N PHE A 322 -3.41 35.12 8.87
CA PHE A 322 -2.59 36.24 8.39
C PHE A 322 -1.24 36.31 9.12
N TYR A 323 -1.24 36.33 10.46
CA TYR A 323 0.00 36.39 11.25
C TYR A 323 0.85 35.13 11.06
N MET A 324 0.23 33.95 11.04
CA MET A 324 0.94 32.69 10.80
C MET A 324 1.66 32.67 9.44
N ARG A 325 1.01 33.17 8.38
CA ARG A 325 1.64 33.30 7.06
C ARG A 325 2.83 34.26 7.10
N ARG A 326 2.72 35.38 7.83
CA ARG A 326 3.83 36.32 8.02
C ARG A 326 5.02 35.65 8.72
N ASP A 327 4.76 34.88 9.77
CA ASP A 327 5.82 34.14 10.48
C ASP A 327 6.49 33.13 9.56
N ILE A 328 5.71 32.37 8.78
CA ILE A 328 6.24 31.45 7.76
C ILE A 328 7.15 32.20 6.78
N ILE A 329 6.73 33.36 6.24
CA ILE A 329 7.55 34.16 5.32
C ILE A 329 8.88 34.59 5.96
N ILE A 330 8.84 35.00 7.24
CA ILE A 330 10.04 35.38 7.99
C ILE A 330 10.98 34.19 8.23
N LEU A 331 10.45 32.99 8.46
CA LEU A 331 11.29 31.79 8.61
C LEU A 331 11.88 31.36 7.26
N LEU A 332 11.11 31.43 6.19
CA LEU A 332 11.56 31.09 4.84
C LEU A 332 12.70 32.01 4.37
N SER A 333 12.67 33.30 4.73
CA SER A 333 13.76 34.23 4.36
C SER A 333 15.10 33.92 5.03
N LYS A 334 15.11 33.08 6.07
CA LYS A 334 16.32 32.59 6.75
C LYS A 334 16.88 31.30 6.13
N LEU A 335 16.17 30.71 5.18
CA LEU A 335 16.47 29.40 4.61
C LEU A 335 16.83 29.52 3.12
N ASN A 336 17.69 28.62 2.67
CA ASN A 336 17.85 28.35 1.25
C ASN A 336 16.86 27.23 0.88
N CYS A 337 15.64 27.63 0.51
CA CYS A 337 14.52 26.69 0.37
C CYS A 337 13.86 26.67 -1.00
N ASP A 338 13.44 25.48 -1.43
CA ASP A 338 12.55 25.26 -2.57
C ASP A 338 11.21 24.68 -2.08
N PHE A 339 10.09 25.14 -2.63
CA PHE A 339 8.79 24.50 -2.42
C PHE A 339 8.48 23.52 -3.56
N SER A 340 8.15 22.28 -3.21
CA SER A 340 7.74 21.26 -4.16
C SER A 340 6.32 20.76 -3.89
N LYS A 341 5.62 20.44 -4.97
CA LYS A 341 4.33 19.76 -4.95
C LYS A 341 4.56 18.26 -5.09
N VAL A 342 3.98 17.49 -4.17
CA VAL A 342 3.97 16.01 -4.25
C VAL A 342 2.53 15.51 -4.36
N TYR A 343 2.27 14.54 -5.24
CA TYR A 343 0.93 13.93 -5.29
C TYR A 343 0.62 13.21 -3.99
N VAL A 344 -0.66 13.13 -3.62
CA VAL A 344 -1.11 12.42 -2.39
C VAL A 344 -0.50 11.02 -2.29
N LYS A 345 -0.42 10.29 -3.42
CA LYS A 345 0.18 8.95 -3.49
C LYS A 345 1.69 8.91 -3.25
N GLY A 346 2.40 10.03 -3.41
CA GLY A 346 3.83 10.15 -3.13
C GLY A 346 4.17 10.74 -1.75
N ASN A 347 3.15 11.17 -0.99
CA ASN A 347 3.32 11.80 0.33
C ASN A 347 2.80 10.91 1.47
N VAL A 348 2.86 9.59 1.29
CA VAL A 348 2.18 8.61 2.16
C VAL A 348 2.76 8.62 3.57
N CYS A 349 4.08 8.79 3.72
CA CYS A 349 4.71 8.91 5.04
C CYS A 349 4.12 10.05 5.87
N ALA A 350 4.13 11.28 5.32
CA ALA A 350 3.60 12.45 6.01
C ALA A 350 2.09 12.32 6.27
N ASN A 351 1.34 11.73 5.33
CA ASN A 351 -0.08 11.44 5.52
C ASN A 351 -0.35 10.47 6.68
N ALA A 352 0.43 9.38 6.76
CA ALA A 352 0.32 8.39 7.81
C ALA A 352 0.68 8.97 9.19
N ILE A 353 1.71 9.82 9.25
CA ILE A 353 2.10 10.54 10.47
C ILE A 353 0.96 11.50 10.87
N ALA A 354 0.47 12.34 9.96
CA ALA A 354 -0.60 13.29 10.24
C ALA A 354 -1.89 12.63 10.75
N SER A 355 -2.19 11.41 10.28
CA SER A 355 -3.35 10.63 10.73
C SER A 355 -3.28 10.24 12.21
N LEU A 356 -2.08 10.18 12.82
CA LEU A 356 -1.92 9.94 14.25
C LEU A 356 -2.19 11.20 15.09
N GLY A 357 -2.07 12.39 14.50
CA GLY A 357 -2.18 13.66 15.20
C GLY A 357 -3.55 13.94 15.80
N CYS A 358 -4.63 13.40 15.22
CA CYS A 358 -5.99 13.61 15.72
C CYS A 358 -6.23 13.01 17.12
N GLY A 359 -5.39 12.08 17.57
CA GLY A 359 -5.51 11.42 18.88
C GLY A 359 -4.57 11.97 19.95
N LEU A 360 -3.84 13.06 19.66
CA LEU A 360 -2.88 13.67 20.59
C LEU A 360 -3.43 14.97 21.15
N ASP A 361 -2.90 15.39 22.30
CA ASP A 361 -3.30 16.65 22.96
C ASP A 361 -2.52 17.86 22.42
N SER A 362 -1.30 17.64 21.92
CA SER A 362 -0.40 18.69 21.44
C SER A 362 0.57 18.18 20.37
N MET A 363 1.29 19.09 19.72
CA MET A 363 2.36 18.74 18.78
C MET A 363 3.56 18.16 19.52
N VAL A 364 4.05 17.02 19.05
CA VAL A 364 5.21 16.32 19.61
C VAL A 364 6.21 15.98 18.49
N ASP A 365 7.49 16.13 18.80
CA ASP A 365 8.60 15.63 17.99
C ASP A 365 8.93 14.19 18.40
N PHE A 366 9.36 13.37 17.43
CA PHE A 366 9.78 11.99 17.69
C PHE A 366 11.00 11.58 16.85
N LEU A 367 11.77 10.64 17.40
CA LEU A 367 12.97 10.03 16.82
C LEU A 367 12.77 8.53 16.52
N SER A 368 13.77 7.92 15.88
CA SER A 368 13.67 6.63 15.17
C SER A 368 13.37 5.34 15.98
N PRO A 369 13.22 5.26 17.31
CA PRO A 369 12.59 4.08 17.91
C PRO A 369 11.11 4.25 18.28
N GLN A 370 10.49 5.43 18.07
CA GLN A 370 9.11 5.70 18.51
C GLN A 370 8.04 5.43 17.42
N LEU A 371 8.46 5.05 16.22
CA LEU A 371 7.56 4.88 15.07
C LEU A 371 6.94 3.48 14.99
N SER A 372 5.65 3.42 14.64
CA SER A 372 5.00 2.14 14.32
C SER A 372 5.69 1.43 13.15
N ASN A 373 5.66 0.09 13.15
CA ASN A 373 6.21 -0.74 12.06
C ASN A 373 5.70 -0.32 10.67
N ARG A 374 4.46 0.19 10.60
CA ARG A 374 3.88 0.70 9.35
C ARG A 374 4.64 1.92 8.83
N ILE A 375 4.92 2.92 9.67
CA ILE A 375 5.61 4.15 9.24
C ILE A 375 7.06 3.83 8.90
N ASN A 376 7.73 2.98 9.69
CA ASN A 376 9.08 2.51 9.37
C ASN A 376 9.14 1.81 8.00
N GLY A 377 8.15 0.98 7.68
CA GLY A 377 8.03 0.36 6.36
C GLY A 377 7.86 1.38 5.23
N LEU A 378 7.03 2.41 5.42
CA LEU A 378 6.83 3.47 4.41
C LEU A 378 8.11 4.29 4.18
N ILE A 379 8.84 4.64 5.26
CA ILE A 379 10.12 5.34 5.17
C ILE A 379 11.15 4.50 4.42
N ALA A 380 11.23 3.20 4.73
CA ALA A 380 12.13 2.29 4.04
C ALA A 380 11.82 2.19 2.53
N LEU A 381 10.53 2.11 2.16
CA LEU A 381 10.09 2.10 0.76
C LEU A 381 10.47 3.40 0.03
N ASP A 382 10.26 4.56 0.66
CA ASP A 382 10.70 5.85 0.12
C ASP A 382 12.20 5.91 -0.11
N LYS A 383 12.99 5.43 0.86
CA LYS A 383 14.45 5.45 0.79
C LYS A 383 14.98 4.63 -0.39
N ILE A 384 14.33 3.53 -0.75
CA ILE A 384 14.72 2.68 -1.88
C ILE A 384 14.01 3.04 -3.20
N GLY A 385 13.15 4.07 -3.19
CA GLY A 385 12.46 4.54 -4.39
C GLY A 385 11.43 3.55 -4.94
N LEU A 386 10.82 2.73 -4.08
CA LEU A 386 9.73 1.85 -4.49
C LEU A 386 8.38 2.59 -4.42
N PRO A 387 7.52 2.45 -5.44
CA PRO A 387 6.21 3.06 -5.40
C PRO A 387 5.32 2.40 -4.34
N TYR A 388 4.43 3.20 -3.78
CA TYR A 388 3.45 2.70 -2.84
C TYR A 388 2.34 1.95 -3.57
N VAL A 389 2.13 0.69 -3.19
CA VAL A 389 0.92 -0.07 -3.54
C VAL A 389 -0.10 0.20 -2.43
N LEU A 390 -0.79 1.33 -2.53
CA LEU A 390 -1.73 1.86 -1.52
C LEU A 390 -3.16 1.33 -1.62
#